data_AF-A0A0X3NVA2-F1
#
_entry.id   AF-A0A0X3NVA2-F1
#
_cell.length_a   1.000
_cell.length_b   1.000
_cell.length_c   1.000
_cell.angle_alpha   90.00
_cell.angle_beta   90.00
_cell.angle_gamma   90.00
#
_symmetry.space_group_name_H-M   'P 1'
#
loop_
_entity.id
_entity.type
_entity.pdbx_description
1 polymer ?
#
loop_
_entity_poly.entity_id
_entity_poly.type
_entity_poly.pdbx_seq_one_letter_code
_entity_poly.pdbx_strand_id
1 'polypeptide(L)'
;MPAYLKLVRRLQTYFRMEPAGSHGVWSLDDFQFVPYIWGSSQLIGVGLYEPKAISSREVAAKERDANLLFSCTDYIFQVKSGPFAEHSSTLQSISEIPHWEKVNSGMLKMYKGEVMDKFPIIQHFLFGNLLKIDPAPPRPFGSSTRNRMPPPSLNSESGLFRKPVSPPSSIPSSGDP
;
A
#
# COMPACT_ATOMS: atom_id res chain seq x y z
N MET A 1 5.69 5.41 -4.88
CA MET A 1 4.43 6.07 -4.45
C MET A 1 4.64 7.41 -3.74
N PRO A 2 5.50 7.55 -2.71
CA PRO A 2 5.64 8.82 -1.98
C PRO A 2 6.02 10.02 -2.87
N ALA A 3 6.97 9.82 -3.80
CA ALA A 3 7.35 10.85 -4.77
C ALA A 3 6.19 11.29 -5.69
N TYR A 4 5.36 10.34 -6.13
CA TYR A 4 4.16 10.61 -6.91
C TYR A 4 3.17 11.47 -6.10
N LEU A 5 2.88 11.08 -4.85
CA LEU A 5 1.96 11.83 -3.98
C LEU A 5 2.45 13.26 -3.72
N LYS A 6 3.74 13.44 -3.47
CA LYS A 6 4.34 14.78 -3.30
C LYS A 6 4.15 15.64 -4.55
N LEU A 7 4.35 15.07 -5.73
CA LEU A 7 4.15 15.78 -6.99
C LEU A 7 2.68 16.15 -7.21
N VAL A 8 1.75 15.20 -7.13
CA VAL A 8 0.33 15.46 -7.43
C VAL A 8 -0.32 16.40 -6.42
N ARG A 9 0.06 16.34 -5.13
CA ARG A 9 -0.39 17.31 -4.12
C ARG A 9 0.07 18.74 -4.43
N ARG A 10 1.30 18.89 -4.93
CA ARG A 10 1.80 20.18 -5.40
C ARG A 10 1.01 20.68 -6.61
N LEU A 11 0.69 19.79 -7.57
CA LEU A 11 -0.13 20.16 -8.72
C LEU A 11 -1.55 20.58 -8.30
N GLN A 12 -2.19 19.82 -7.40
CA GLN A 12 -3.53 20.12 -6.88
C GLN A 12 -3.61 21.52 -6.26
N THR A 13 -2.68 21.84 -5.36
CA THR A 13 -2.64 23.13 -4.65
C THR A 13 -2.20 24.27 -5.55
N TYR A 14 -1.15 24.06 -6.36
CA TYR A 14 -0.60 25.12 -7.22
C TYR A 14 -1.58 25.54 -8.33
N PHE A 15 -2.23 24.56 -8.98
CA PHE A 15 -3.18 24.81 -10.06
C PHE A 15 -4.64 24.87 -9.59
N ARG A 16 -4.90 24.73 -8.28
CA ARG A 16 -6.26 24.70 -7.71
C ARG A 16 -7.15 23.69 -8.43
N MET A 17 -6.62 22.49 -8.65
CA MET A 17 -7.33 21.46 -9.39
C MET A 17 -8.62 21.10 -8.67
N GLU A 18 -9.70 20.96 -9.41
CA GLU A 18 -10.94 20.44 -8.88
C GLU A 18 -10.91 18.90 -8.86
N PRO A 19 -11.56 18.26 -7.88
CA PRO A 19 -11.72 16.81 -7.84
C PRO A 19 -12.41 16.31 -9.11
N ALA A 20 -11.90 15.23 -9.69
CA ALA A 20 -12.52 14.60 -10.85
C ALA A 20 -13.64 13.65 -10.40
N GLY A 21 -14.88 13.93 -10.81
CA GLY A 21 -16.05 13.09 -10.54
C GLY A 21 -16.94 13.61 -9.41
N SER A 22 -18.19 13.17 -9.41
CA SER A 22 -19.26 13.69 -8.54
C SER A 22 -19.51 12.84 -7.28
N HIS A 23 -18.46 12.29 -6.65
CA HIS A 23 -18.65 11.40 -5.49
C HIS A 23 -19.14 12.14 -4.23
N GLY A 24 -19.07 13.48 -4.22
CA GLY A 24 -19.59 14.31 -3.14
C GLY A 24 -19.00 13.96 -1.77
N VAL A 25 -19.80 14.20 -0.72
CA VAL A 25 -19.42 14.01 0.69
C VAL A 25 -19.11 12.54 1.04
N TRP A 26 -19.55 11.59 0.21
CA TRP A 26 -19.37 10.15 0.44
C TRP A 26 -18.11 9.57 -0.21
N SER A 27 -17.33 10.40 -0.90
CA SER A 27 -16.02 10.01 -1.41
C SER A 27 -15.06 9.62 -0.27
N LEU A 28 -14.15 8.69 -0.57
CA LEU A 28 -13.07 8.35 0.36
C LEU A 28 -12.12 9.53 0.56
N ASP A 29 -11.79 10.20 -0.54
CA ASP A 29 -10.87 11.32 -0.65
C ASP A 29 -11.14 12.01 -1.99
N ASP A 30 -10.80 13.29 -2.08
CA ASP A 30 -11.07 14.11 -3.27
C ASP A 30 -10.26 13.65 -4.50
N PHE A 31 -9.07 13.07 -4.31
CA PHE A 31 -8.16 12.76 -5.42
C PHE A 31 -7.57 11.35 -5.40
N GLN A 32 -7.43 10.72 -4.24
CA GLN A 32 -6.61 9.52 -4.09
C GLN A 32 -7.39 8.36 -3.48
N PHE A 33 -7.24 7.16 -4.06
CA PHE A 33 -7.82 5.94 -3.48
C PHE A 33 -6.73 4.94 -3.09
N VAL A 34 -5.85 4.59 -4.03
CA VAL A 34 -4.84 3.53 -3.89
C VAL A 34 -3.94 3.67 -2.64
N PRO A 35 -3.46 4.88 -2.25
CA PRO A 35 -2.67 5.04 -1.03
C PRO A 35 -3.35 4.52 0.24
N TYR A 36 -4.69 4.61 0.33
CA TYR A 36 -5.44 4.14 1.49
C TYR A 36 -5.48 2.60 1.54
N ILE A 37 -5.57 1.94 0.38
CA ILE A 37 -5.48 0.47 0.29
C ILE A 37 -4.09 0.02 0.74
N TRP A 38 -3.03 0.60 0.18
CA TRP A 38 -1.67 0.18 0.52
C TRP A 38 -1.30 0.57 1.96
N GLY A 39 -1.69 1.76 2.41
CA GLY A 39 -1.43 2.24 3.76
C GLY A 39 -2.14 1.46 4.85
N SER A 40 -3.39 1.04 4.63
CA SER A 40 -4.07 0.11 5.54
C SER A 40 -3.39 -1.27 5.56
N SER A 41 -2.88 -1.75 4.43
CA SER A 41 -2.11 -3.00 4.38
C SER A 41 -0.79 -2.92 5.15
N GLN A 42 -0.14 -1.75 5.20
CA GLN A 42 1.08 -1.54 5.98
C GLN A 42 0.85 -1.69 7.50
N LEU A 43 -0.39 -1.58 7.97
CA LEU A 43 -0.73 -1.61 9.40
C LEU A 43 -1.21 -3.01 9.87
N ILE A 44 -1.45 -3.94 8.95
CA ILE A 44 -1.85 -5.31 9.26
C ILE A 44 -0.68 -6.04 9.93
N GLY A 45 -0.93 -6.65 11.09
CA GLY A 45 0.05 -7.44 11.83
C GLY A 45 1.12 -6.64 12.59
N VAL A 46 1.14 -5.31 12.50
CA VAL A 46 2.10 -4.45 13.22
C VAL A 46 1.67 -4.23 14.67
N GLY A 47 0.36 -4.04 14.91
CA GLY A 47 -0.20 -3.84 16.26
C GLY A 47 0.09 -2.49 16.92
N LEU A 48 0.68 -1.53 16.20
CA LEU A 48 1.05 -0.22 16.75
C LEU A 48 -0.14 0.75 16.87
N TYR A 49 -1.08 0.68 15.93
CA TYR A 49 -2.24 1.56 15.85
C TYR A 49 -3.50 0.75 15.57
N GLU A 50 -4.63 1.19 16.09
CA GLU A 50 -5.95 0.72 15.66
C GLU A 50 -6.52 1.64 14.57
N PRO A 51 -7.49 1.20 13.76
CA PRO A 51 -8.11 2.05 12.73
C PRO A 51 -8.72 3.35 13.25
N LYS A 52 -9.07 3.43 14.54
CA LYS A 52 -9.52 4.67 15.18
C LYS A 52 -8.48 5.79 15.07
N ALA A 53 -7.20 5.45 14.93
CA ALA A 53 -6.13 6.43 14.74
C ALA A 53 -6.20 7.18 13.40
N ILE A 54 -6.98 6.70 12.42
CA ILE A 54 -7.17 7.37 11.11
C ILE A 54 -7.63 8.82 11.29
N SER A 55 -8.43 9.14 12.30
CA SER A 55 -8.94 10.50 12.56
C SER A 55 -8.09 11.30 13.57
N SER A 56 -6.96 10.76 14.05
CA SER A 56 -6.03 11.51 14.91
C SER A 56 -5.05 12.33 14.08
N ARG A 57 -5.08 13.65 14.27
CA ARG A 57 -4.14 14.59 13.65
C ARG A 57 -2.71 14.35 14.12
N GLU A 58 -2.53 13.98 15.39
CA GLU A 58 -1.23 13.73 16.01
C GLU A 58 -0.56 12.49 15.41
N VAL A 59 -1.31 11.38 15.30
CA VAL A 59 -0.80 10.13 14.69
C VAL A 59 -0.53 10.36 13.20
N ALA A 60 -1.43 11.03 12.49
CA ALA A 60 -1.25 11.34 11.08
C ALA A 60 0.05 12.13 10.84
N ALA A 61 0.27 13.21 11.60
CA ALA A 61 1.46 14.05 11.48
C ALA A 61 2.75 13.29 11.82
N LYS A 62 2.71 12.39 12.82
CA LYS A 62 3.86 11.58 13.23
C LYS A 62 4.24 10.53 12.19
N GLU A 63 3.25 9.85 11.61
CA GLU A 63 3.45 8.67 10.76
C GLU A 63 3.39 8.98 9.24
N ARG A 64 3.19 10.24 8.86
CA ARG A 64 3.01 10.68 7.46
C ARG A 64 4.13 10.26 6.49
N ASP A 65 5.33 10.07 7.00
CA ASP A 65 6.51 9.72 6.21
C ASP A 65 6.72 8.20 6.13
N ALA A 66 6.14 7.43 7.06
CA ALA A 66 6.27 5.97 7.15
C ALA A 66 5.07 5.21 6.59
N ASN A 67 3.86 5.77 6.69
CA ASN A 67 2.62 5.10 6.30
C ASN A 67 1.82 5.93 5.28
N LEU A 68 1.41 5.30 4.17
CA LEU A 68 0.72 5.99 3.08
C LEU A 68 -0.69 6.49 3.46
N LEU A 69 -1.39 5.76 4.33
CA LEU A 69 -2.71 6.17 4.80
C LEU A 69 -2.57 7.41 5.66
N PHE A 70 -1.68 7.38 6.66
CA PHE A 70 -1.43 8.54 7.52
C PHE A 70 -0.84 9.72 6.75
N SER A 71 -0.05 9.48 5.70
CA SER A 71 0.40 10.53 4.77
C SER A 71 -0.76 11.24 4.07
N CYS A 72 -1.82 10.52 3.70
CA CYS A 72 -3.01 11.11 3.09
C CYS A 72 -3.89 11.80 4.13
N THR A 73 -4.11 11.20 5.29
CA THR A 73 -4.83 11.84 6.40
C THR A 73 -4.18 13.15 6.82
N ASP A 74 -2.85 13.18 6.99
CA ASP A 74 -2.12 14.41 7.35
C ASP A 74 -2.31 15.50 6.29
N TYR A 75 -2.33 15.13 5.01
CA TYR A 75 -2.61 16.06 3.93
C TYR A 75 -4.05 16.60 3.97
N ILE A 76 -5.05 15.76 4.25
CA ILE A 76 -6.45 16.20 4.46
C ILE A 76 -6.50 17.27 5.56
N PHE A 77 -5.83 17.05 6.69
CA PHE A 77 -5.80 17.98 7.80
C PHE A 77 -5.12 19.33 7.51
N GLN A 78 -4.32 19.41 6.44
CA GLN A 78 -3.69 20.64 5.97
C GLN A 78 -4.58 21.42 5.00
N VAL A 79 -5.40 20.73 4.20
CA VAL A 79 -6.20 21.35 3.13
C VAL A 79 -7.68 21.51 3.48
N LYS A 80 -8.18 20.79 4.49
CA LYS A 80 -9.55 20.89 5.00
C LYS A 80 -9.55 21.35 6.45
N SER A 81 -10.47 22.25 6.76
CA SER A 81 -10.67 22.82 8.10
C SER A 81 -11.99 22.34 8.71
N GLY A 82 -12.04 22.33 10.04
CA GLY A 82 -13.20 21.88 10.80
C GLY A 82 -13.06 20.45 11.33
N PRO A 83 -14.12 19.91 11.95
CA PRO A 83 -14.14 18.54 12.45
C PRO A 83 -13.94 17.51 11.33
N PHE A 84 -13.09 16.51 11.57
CA PHE A 84 -12.77 15.49 10.56
C PHE A 84 -14.01 14.77 10.03
N ALA A 85 -14.98 14.48 10.90
CA ALA A 85 -16.23 13.83 10.55
C ALA A 85 -17.09 14.63 9.56
N GLU A 86 -16.97 15.97 9.52
CA GLU A 86 -17.78 16.82 8.65
C GLU A 86 -17.25 16.85 7.21
N HIS A 87 -15.92 16.86 7.04
CA HIS A 87 -15.30 16.98 5.72
C HIS A 87 -14.74 15.65 5.17
N SER A 88 -14.70 14.61 6.00
CA SER A 88 -14.15 13.28 5.69
C SER A 88 -14.96 12.16 6.37
N SER A 89 -16.29 12.24 6.26
CA SER A 89 -17.24 11.32 6.90
C SER A 89 -16.98 9.84 6.57
N THR A 90 -16.67 9.51 5.30
CA THR A 90 -16.35 8.13 4.90
C THR A 90 -15.11 7.60 5.62
N LEU A 91 -14.04 8.40 5.73
CA LEU A 91 -12.85 8.01 6.50
C LEU A 91 -13.15 7.91 8.00
N GLN A 92 -14.01 8.78 8.52
CA GLN A 92 -14.48 8.71 9.90
C GLN A 92 -15.19 7.38 10.17
N SER A 93 -16.15 6.98 9.32
CA SER A 93 -16.84 5.69 9.46
C SER A 93 -15.89 4.49 9.33
N ILE A 94 -14.88 4.59 8.45
CA ILE A 94 -13.86 3.54 8.32
C ILE A 94 -12.99 3.43 9.58
N SER A 95 -12.72 4.54 10.26
CA SER A 95 -11.95 4.55 11.52
C SER A 95 -12.64 3.77 12.66
N GLU A 96 -13.95 3.56 12.56
CA GLU A 96 -14.74 2.82 13.55
C GLU A 96 -14.67 1.30 13.35
N ILE A 97 -14.09 0.82 12.24
CA ILE A 97 -13.89 -0.60 11.99
C ILE A 97 -12.73 -1.10 12.87
N PRO A 98 -12.88 -2.19 13.65
CA PRO A 98 -11.90 -2.55 14.69
C PRO A 98 -10.59 -3.15 14.15
N HIS A 99 -10.56 -3.70 12.93
CA HIS A 99 -9.42 -4.48 12.44
C HIS A 99 -8.94 -4.01 11.08
N TRP A 100 -7.63 -3.85 10.91
CA TRP A 100 -7.01 -3.40 9.66
C TRP A 100 -7.26 -4.36 8.49
N GLU A 101 -7.40 -5.66 8.73
CA GLU A 101 -7.75 -6.65 7.72
C GLU A 101 -9.15 -6.39 7.15
N LYS A 102 -10.09 -5.99 8.01
CA LYS A 102 -11.45 -5.61 7.59
C LYS A 102 -11.44 -4.27 6.86
N VAL A 103 -10.68 -3.29 7.36
CA VAL A 103 -10.49 -1.99 6.68
C VAL A 103 -9.92 -2.21 5.27
N ASN A 104 -8.81 -2.92 5.15
CA ASN A 104 -8.13 -3.15 3.88
C ASN A 104 -9.01 -3.92 2.87
N SER A 105 -9.66 -4.99 3.33
CA SER A 105 -10.57 -5.75 2.46
C SER A 105 -11.81 -4.93 2.07
N GLY A 106 -12.32 -4.07 2.95
CA GLY A 106 -13.37 -3.10 2.65
C GLY A 106 -12.93 -2.08 1.62
N MET A 107 -11.75 -1.48 1.79
CA MET A 107 -11.15 -0.54 0.83
C MET A 107 -10.99 -1.16 -0.55
N LEU A 108 -10.56 -2.42 -0.65
CA LEU A 108 -10.41 -3.10 -1.93
C LEU A 108 -11.76 -3.33 -2.63
N LYS A 109 -12.80 -3.70 -1.87
CA LYS A 109 -14.18 -3.84 -2.41
C LYS A 109 -14.73 -2.49 -2.86
N MET A 110 -14.51 -1.45 -2.08
CA MET A 110 -14.93 -0.09 -2.39
C MET A 110 -14.18 0.44 -3.63
N TYR A 111 -12.88 0.16 -3.79
CA TYR A 111 -12.15 0.52 -5.00
C TYR A 111 -12.74 -0.14 -6.26
N LYS A 112 -13.10 -1.42 -6.15
CA LYS A 112 -13.75 -2.12 -7.25
C LYS A 112 -15.09 -1.44 -7.61
N GLY A 113 -15.97 -1.26 -6.63
CA GLY A 113 -17.32 -0.72 -6.87
C GLY A 113 -17.37 0.76 -7.24
N GLU A 114 -16.49 1.57 -6.66
CA GLU A 114 -16.50 3.03 -6.80
C GLU A 114 -15.48 3.57 -7.81
N VAL A 115 -14.54 2.76 -8.28
CA VAL A 115 -13.55 3.18 -9.29
C VAL A 115 -13.61 2.30 -10.53
N MET A 116 -13.41 0.99 -10.38
CA MET A 116 -13.31 0.08 -11.53
C MET A 116 -14.65 -0.16 -12.23
N ASP A 117 -15.73 -0.29 -11.45
CA ASP A 117 -17.08 -0.56 -11.95
C ASP A 117 -17.88 0.73 -12.23
N LYS A 118 -17.25 1.91 -12.19
CA LYS A 118 -17.86 3.21 -12.52
C LYS A 118 -17.43 3.68 -13.90
N PHE A 119 -18.37 3.65 -14.85
CA PHE A 119 -18.13 4.07 -16.22
C PHE A 119 -17.51 5.49 -16.34
N PRO A 120 -18.02 6.54 -15.66
CA PRO A 120 -17.45 7.88 -15.79
C PRO A 120 -15.98 8.00 -15.40
N ILE A 121 -15.47 7.06 -14.62
CA ILE A 121 -14.08 7.01 -14.16
C ILE A 121 -13.26 6.14 -15.12
N ILE A 122 -13.71 4.90 -15.34
CA ILE A 122 -12.95 3.91 -16.12
C ILE A 122 -12.99 4.17 -17.64
N GLN A 123 -13.90 5.03 -18.14
CA GLN A 123 -13.95 5.41 -19.56
C GLN A 123 -12.63 6.03 -20.07
N HIS A 124 -11.80 6.56 -19.16
CA HIS A 124 -10.49 7.14 -19.49
C HIS A 124 -9.34 6.11 -19.40
N PHE A 125 -9.63 4.85 -19.07
CA PHE A 125 -8.63 3.79 -19.02
C PHE A 125 -8.20 3.40 -20.43
N LEU A 126 -6.90 3.43 -20.69
CA LEU A 126 -6.34 3.12 -22.00
C LEU A 126 -5.95 1.64 -22.08
N PHE A 127 -6.34 1.01 -23.19
CA PHE A 127 -5.97 -0.37 -23.51
C PHE A 127 -4.90 -0.38 -24.60
N GLY A 128 -3.96 -1.31 -24.48
CA GLY A 128 -2.85 -1.48 -25.41
C GLY A 128 -2.24 -2.87 -25.30
N ASN A 129 -1.01 -3.04 -25.77
CA ASN A 129 -0.38 -4.37 -25.84
C ASN A 129 -0.12 -5.01 -24.47
N LEU A 130 0.17 -4.20 -23.45
CA LEU A 130 0.42 -4.67 -22.08
C LEU A 130 -0.88 -4.89 -21.29
N LEU A 131 -1.88 -4.02 -21.48
CA LEU A 131 -3.18 -4.06 -20.82
C LEU A 131 -4.25 -4.18 -21.90
N LYS A 132 -4.58 -5.42 -22.26
CA LYS A 132 -5.54 -5.72 -23.34
C LYS A 132 -6.98 -5.60 -22.85
N ILE A 133 -7.86 -5.21 -23.77
CA ILE A 133 -9.32 -5.25 -23.55
C ILE A 133 -9.90 -6.65 -23.75
N ASP A 134 -9.13 -7.53 -24.42
CA ASP A 134 -9.54 -8.91 -24.69
C ASP A 134 -9.89 -9.64 -23.37
N PRO A 135 -10.86 -10.57 -23.40
CA PRO A 135 -11.20 -11.37 -22.24
C PRO A 135 -9.96 -12.01 -21.62
N ALA A 136 -9.85 -11.88 -20.29
CA ALA A 136 -8.77 -12.52 -19.55
C ALA A 136 -8.80 -14.03 -19.81
N PRO A 137 -7.63 -14.69 -19.94
CA PRO A 137 -7.58 -16.13 -20.10
C PRO A 137 -8.31 -16.80 -18.92
N PRO A 138 -9.00 -17.93 -19.17
CA PRO A 138 -9.72 -18.63 -18.12
C PRO A 138 -8.76 -18.94 -16.98
N ARG A 139 -9.17 -18.57 -15.75
CA ARG A 139 -8.40 -18.94 -14.56
C ARG A 139 -8.34 -20.47 -14.51
N PRO A 140 -7.15 -21.08 -14.36
CA PRO A 140 -7.06 -22.52 -14.22
C PRO A 140 -7.96 -22.95 -13.06
N PHE A 141 -8.82 -23.95 -13.30
CA PHE A 141 -9.69 -24.52 -12.28
C PHE A 141 -8.81 -25.20 -11.21
N GLY A 142 -8.49 -24.49 -10.13
CA GLY A 142 -7.67 -25.01 -9.05
C GLY A 142 -7.29 -23.95 -8.01
N SER A 143 -7.72 -24.18 -6.76
CA SER A 143 -7.49 -23.39 -5.54
C SER A 143 -8.37 -22.16 -5.31
N SER A 144 -9.59 -22.42 -4.82
CA SER A 144 -10.21 -21.54 -3.82
C SER A 144 -9.39 -21.56 -2.51
N THR A 145 -8.14 -21.12 -2.55
CA THR A 145 -7.43 -20.70 -1.34
C THR A 145 -7.60 -19.20 -1.25
N ARG A 146 -8.34 -18.72 -0.24
CA ARG A 146 -8.26 -17.34 0.24
C ARG A 146 -6.81 -16.87 0.09
N ASN A 147 -6.59 -15.80 -0.67
CA ASN A 147 -5.30 -15.12 -0.82
C ASN A 147 -4.66 -14.85 0.56
N ARG A 148 -3.93 -15.82 1.11
CA ARG A 148 -2.81 -15.56 1.99
C ARG A 148 -1.60 -15.60 1.06
N MET A 149 -0.95 -14.45 0.88
CA MET A 149 0.45 -14.51 0.46
C MET A 149 1.15 -15.45 1.45
N PRO A 150 1.88 -16.48 1.00
CA PRO A 150 2.71 -17.24 1.92
C PRO A 150 3.70 -16.25 2.54
N PRO A 151 3.95 -16.33 3.87
CA PRO A 151 5.02 -15.55 4.47
C PRO A 151 6.33 -15.87 3.73
N PRO A 152 7.27 -14.91 3.61
CA PRO A 152 8.57 -15.20 3.03
C PRO A 152 9.17 -16.36 3.80
N SER A 153 9.43 -17.47 3.10
CA SER A 153 10.09 -18.64 3.68
C SER A 153 11.48 -18.21 4.10
N LEU A 154 11.68 -18.04 5.42
CA LEU A 154 12.99 -18.10 6.04
C LEU A 154 13.51 -19.52 5.79
N ASN A 155 14.26 -19.70 4.70
CA ASN A 155 15.05 -20.91 4.51
C ASN A 155 16.15 -20.91 5.56
N SER A 156 15.82 -21.46 6.73
CA SER A 156 16.76 -22.19 7.55
C SER A 156 16.99 -23.53 6.85
N GLU A 157 18.04 -23.64 6.05
CA GLU A 157 18.97 -24.77 6.18
C GLU A 157 20.28 -24.55 5.41
N SER A 158 21.34 -24.70 6.19
CA SER A 158 22.74 -24.89 5.86
C SER A 158 22.98 -26.01 4.83
N GLY A 159 23.91 -25.81 3.90
CA GLY A 159 24.34 -26.91 3.03
C GLY A 159 25.42 -26.61 2.00
N LEU A 160 26.43 -25.77 2.29
CA LEU A 160 27.68 -25.78 1.53
C LEU A 160 28.85 -25.85 2.50
N PHE A 161 29.24 -27.08 2.83
CA PHE A 161 30.56 -27.40 3.36
C PHE A 161 31.61 -26.74 2.46
N ARG A 162 32.23 -25.66 2.95
CA ARG A 162 33.50 -25.18 2.40
C ARG A 162 34.51 -26.32 2.56
N LYS A 163 34.99 -26.86 1.45
CA LYS A 163 36.14 -27.77 1.46
C LYS A 163 37.32 -27.05 2.14
N PRO A 164 38.06 -27.70 3.05
CA PRO A 164 39.24 -27.11 3.65
C PRO A 164 40.30 -26.87 2.56
N VAL A 165 40.91 -25.68 2.60
CA VAL A 165 42.05 -25.31 1.75
C VAL A 165 43.23 -26.20 2.13
N SER A 166 43.80 -26.91 1.15
CA SER A 166 45.00 -27.73 1.33
C SER A 166 46.21 -26.84 1.70
N PRO A 167 47.10 -27.29 2.61
CA PRO A 167 48.27 -26.51 3.00
C PRO A 167 49.31 -26.46 1.87
N PRO A 168 50.16 -25.41 1.83
CA PRO A 168 51.17 -25.27 0.79
C PRO A 168 52.27 -26.33 0.92
N SER A 169 52.79 -26.72 -0.25
CA SER A 169 53.88 -27.66 -0.48
C SER A 169 55.17 -27.34 0.29
N SER A 170 55.79 -28.40 0.79
CA SER A 170 57.10 -28.56 1.42
C SER A 170 58.21 -27.55 1.05
N ILE A 171 58.84 -26.99 2.08
CA ILE A 171 60.19 -26.41 2.10
C ILE A 171 61.21 -27.58 2.09
N PRO A 172 62.33 -27.52 1.36
CA PRO A 172 63.34 -28.57 1.39
C PRO A 172 64.13 -28.56 2.70
N SER A 173 64.44 -29.75 3.21
CA SER A 173 65.29 -29.99 4.38
C SER A 173 66.73 -29.53 4.09
N SER A 174 67.19 -28.54 4.85
CA SER A 174 68.61 -28.37 5.16
C SER A 174 68.95 -29.38 6.26
N GLY A 175 69.97 -30.22 6.01
CA GLY A 175 70.47 -31.18 6.97
C GLY A 175 71.27 -30.52 8.10
N ASP A 176 71.33 -31.24 9.22
CA ASP A 176 72.32 -31.11 10.29
C ASP A 176 73.02 -32.49 10.42
N PRO A 177 74.21 -32.60 11.03
CA PRO A 177 74.96 -31.59 11.79
C PRO A 177 76.27 -31.11 11.13
#